data_AF-A0A061BAI7-F1
#
_entry.id   AF-A0A061BAI7-F1
#
_cell.length_a   1.000
_cell.length_b   1.000
_cell.length_c   1.000
_cell.angle_alpha   90.00
_cell.angle_beta   90.00
_cell.angle_gamma   90.00
#
_symmetry.space_group_name_H-M   'P 1'
#
loop_
_entity.id
_entity.type
_entity.pdbx_description
1 polymer ?
#
loop_
_entity_poly.entity_id
_entity_poly.type
_entity_poly.pdbx_seq_one_letter_code
_entity_poly.pdbx_strand_id
1 'polypeptide(L)'
;MKRALVIDACQHERLNPDREGIELAIRPHEPQTPEELRIEVDDCIQVLQRNDGDWDIGYNLTAHENRPTELLVGFFPRQRTLERYGAGYPLRPRNAEWSAPRPGIKLPNLDEGPPRDCIEQRFALRRLTNSIREYCGCLLLRANNALQRRTDELADEADRLQEVADSVESEQGWVAAELDRVEEKVQKEAQRRSTIVERMDDLILSLVILSRRPA
;
A
#
# COMPACT_ATOMS: atom_id res chain seq x y z
N MET A 1 29.64 8.14 -30.00
CA MET A 1 29.92 6.95 -29.19
C MET A 1 28.71 6.53 -28.34
N LYS A 2 28.19 7.36 -27.42
CA LYS A 2 27.00 7.05 -26.58
C LYS A 2 25.77 6.55 -27.38
N ARG A 3 25.41 7.19 -28.51
CA ARG A 3 24.30 6.75 -29.37
C ARG A 3 24.46 5.33 -29.95
N ALA A 4 25.67 4.88 -30.26
CA ALA A 4 25.89 3.54 -30.81
C ALA A 4 25.71 2.46 -29.73
N LEU A 5 26.13 2.74 -28.49
CA LEU A 5 25.92 1.86 -27.33
C LEU A 5 24.45 1.76 -26.93
N VAL A 6 23.70 2.87 -27.03
CA VAL A 6 22.24 2.88 -26.81
C VAL A 6 21.53 2.06 -27.88
N ILE A 7 21.93 2.20 -29.15
CA ILE A 7 21.35 1.42 -30.25
C ILE A 7 21.67 -0.07 -30.08
N ASP A 8 22.88 -0.44 -29.67
CA ASP A 8 23.23 -1.83 -29.36
C ASP A 8 22.41 -2.38 -28.18
N ALA A 9 22.27 -1.62 -27.09
CA ALA A 9 21.46 -1.99 -25.94
C ALA A 9 19.97 -2.16 -26.30
N CYS A 10 19.41 -1.25 -27.11
CA CYS A 10 18.00 -1.28 -27.53
C CYS A 10 17.71 -2.31 -28.64
N GLN A 11 18.64 -2.53 -29.59
CA GLN A 11 18.47 -3.56 -30.66
C GLN A 11 18.54 -4.98 -30.10
N HIS A 12 19.15 -5.15 -28.93
CA HIS A 12 19.15 -6.40 -28.18
C HIS A 12 17.95 -6.51 -27.22
N GLU A 13 16.76 -6.15 -27.73
CA GLU A 13 15.41 -6.22 -27.15
C GLU A 13 14.95 -7.60 -26.64
N ARG A 14 15.89 -8.54 -26.49
CA ARG A 14 15.73 -9.73 -25.65
C ARG A 14 16.67 -9.56 -24.48
N LEU A 15 16.14 -8.95 -23.42
CA LEU A 15 16.61 -9.03 -22.04
C LEU A 15 16.95 -10.49 -21.74
N ASN A 16 18.18 -10.90 -22.04
CA ASN A 16 18.69 -12.18 -21.59
C ASN A 16 19.25 -11.91 -20.19
N PRO A 17 18.55 -12.30 -19.10
CA PRO A 17 19.04 -12.14 -17.74
C PRO A 17 20.35 -12.92 -17.49
N ASP A 18 20.74 -13.79 -18.43
CA ASP A 18 22.02 -14.50 -18.44
C ASP A 18 23.14 -13.76 -19.17
N ARG A 19 22.91 -12.54 -19.68
CA ARG A 19 23.97 -11.75 -20.30
C ARG A 19 24.98 -11.35 -19.22
N GLU A 20 26.26 -11.62 -19.49
CA GLU A 20 27.35 -11.24 -18.60
C GLU A 20 27.37 -9.72 -18.39
N GLY A 21 27.72 -9.29 -17.17
CA GLY A 21 27.84 -7.88 -16.84
C GLY A 21 26.56 -7.20 -16.38
N ILE A 22 25.57 -7.94 -15.86
CA ILE A 22 24.46 -7.32 -15.11
C ILE A 22 24.89 -7.11 -13.66
N GLU A 23 24.61 -5.94 -13.12
CA GLU A 23 24.82 -5.61 -11.72
C GLU A 23 23.52 -5.18 -11.04
N LEU A 24 23.40 -5.52 -9.75
CA LEU A 24 22.27 -5.14 -8.93
C LEU A 24 22.64 -3.97 -8.03
N ALA A 25 21.85 -2.91 -8.06
CA ALA A 25 22.00 -1.78 -7.17
C ALA A 25 21.61 -2.15 -5.73
N ILE A 26 22.53 -1.97 -4.79
CA ILE A 26 22.32 -2.22 -3.36
C ILE A 26 22.14 -0.96 -2.54
N ARG A 27 22.40 0.20 -3.15
CA ARG A 27 22.27 1.52 -2.53
C ARG A 27 21.84 2.53 -3.59
N PRO A 28 20.99 3.50 -3.24
CA PRO A 28 20.61 4.54 -4.17
C PRO A 28 21.79 5.47 -4.49
N HIS A 29 21.73 6.10 -5.66
CA HIS A 29 22.62 7.16 -6.12
C HIS A 29 21.82 8.26 -6.80
N GLU A 30 21.91 9.48 -6.26
CA GLU A 30 21.33 10.69 -6.84
C GLU A 30 22.35 11.34 -7.78
N PRO A 31 22.03 11.53 -9.08
CA PRO A 31 22.95 12.15 -10.04
C PRO A 31 23.42 13.53 -9.59
N GLN A 32 24.73 13.76 -9.58
CA GLN A 32 25.32 15.10 -9.32
C GLN A 32 25.63 15.84 -10.62
N THR A 33 25.78 15.11 -11.72
CA THR A 33 26.02 15.65 -13.06
C THR A 33 25.02 15.08 -14.06
N PRO A 34 24.73 15.75 -15.18
CA PRO A 34 23.75 15.28 -16.16
C PRO A 34 24.18 14.01 -16.91
N GLU A 35 25.42 13.55 -16.72
CA GLU A 35 25.92 12.30 -17.30
C GLU A 35 25.84 11.11 -16.34
N GLU A 36 25.49 11.36 -15.07
CA GLU A 36 25.32 10.32 -14.06
C GLU A 36 23.95 9.65 -14.16
N LEU A 37 23.98 8.33 -13.99
CA LEU A 37 22.81 7.49 -13.98
C LEU A 37 22.17 7.55 -12.59
N ARG A 38 20.87 7.84 -12.54
CA ARG A 38 20.10 7.67 -11.30
C ARG A 38 19.96 6.18 -11.01
N ILE A 39 20.18 5.81 -9.75
CA ILE A 39 20.06 4.43 -9.30
C ILE A 39 19.19 4.38 -8.05
N GLU A 40 18.22 3.48 -8.05
CA GLU A 40 17.45 3.08 -6.88
C GLU A 40 17.84 1.66 -6.45
N VAL A 41 17.52 1.30 -5.21
CA VAL A 41 17.80 -0.05 -4.71
C VAL A 41 17.02 -1.06 -5.56
N ASP A 42 17.67 -2.18 -5.87
CA ASP A 42 17.17 -3.26 -6.73
C ASP A 42 17.11 -2.95 -8.24
N ASP A 43 17.59 -1.78 -8.68
CA ASP A 43 17.80 -1.53 -10.11
C ASP A 43 18.81 -2.54 -10.70
N CYS A 44 18.45 -3.07 -11.87
CA CYS A 44 19.29 -3.95 -12.66
C CYS A 44 20.00 -3.13 -13.75
N ILE A 45 21.33 -3.09 -13.68
CA ILE A 45 22.16 -2.25 -14.53
C ILE A 45 23.03 -3.14 -15.39
N GLN A 46 22.90 -3.04 -16.70
CA GLN A 46 23.81 -3.69 -17.63
C GLN A 46 25.07 -2.82 -17.78
N VAL A 47 26.22 -3.35 -17.39
CA VAL A 47 27.50 -2.65 -17.53
C VAL A 47 27.93 -2.69 -18.99
N LEU A 48 27.99 -1.52 -19.61
CA LEU A 48 28.39 -1.35 -21.01
C LEU A 48 29.90 -1.18 -21.13
N GLN A 49 30.51 -0.43 -20.20
CA GLN A 49 31.94 -0.18 -20.18
C GLN A 49 32.45 -0.10 -18.75
N ARG A 50 33.54 -0.83 -18.49
CA ARG A 50 34.27 -0.76 -17.21
C ARG A 50 35.41 0.22 -17.35
N ASN A 51 35.55 1.12 -16.38
CA ASN A 51 36.70 2.03 -16.32
C ASN A 51 37.62 1.65 -15.14
N ASP A 52 38.85 2.13 -15.16
CA ASP A 52 39.83 1.83 -14.08
C ASP A 52 39.52 2.56 -12.77
N GLY A 53 38.53 3.47 -12.75
CA GLY A 53 38.08 4.18 -11.56
C GLY A 53 36.87 3.54 -10.86
N ASP A 54 36.30 4.29 -9.92
CA ASP A 54 35.11 3.90 -9.15
C ASP A 54 33.79 4.04 -9.93
N TRP A 55 33.86 4.41 -11.21
CA TRP A 55 32.71 4.73 -12.06
C TRP A 55 32.71 3.90 -13.33
N ASP A 56 31.60 3.24 -13.59
CA ASP A 56 31.37 2.47 -14.81
C ASP A 56 30.26 3.12 -15.64
N ILE A 57 30.16 2.76 -16.92
CA ILE A 57 29.06 3.18 -17.78
C ILE A 57 28.09 2.03 -17.89
N GLY A 58 26.81 2.28 -17.60
CA GLY A 58 25.78 1.26 -17.60
C GLY A 58 24.47 1.74 -18.21
N TYR A 59 23.63 0.77 -18.55
CA TYR A 59 22.24 0.96 -18.96
C TYR A 59 21.32 0.44 -17.87
N ASN A 60 20.45 1.28 -17.33
CA ASN A 60 19.50 0.91 -16.29
C ASN A 60 18.26 0.23 -16.91
N LEU A 61 18.24 -1.10 -16.84
CA LEU A 61 17.15 -1.93 -17.39
C LEU A 61 15.84 -1.64 -16.64
N THR A 62 15.91 -1.52 -15.32
CA THR A 62 14.74 -1.27 -14.46
C THR A 62 14.17 0.13 -14.69
N ALA A 63 15.02 1.14 -14.85
CA ALA A 63 14.57 2.51 -15.16
C ALA A 63 13.98 2.61 -16.57
N HIS A 64 14.46 1.83 -17.54
CA HIS A 64 13.87 1.82 -18.88
C HIS A 64 12.38 1.44 -18.85
N GLU A 65 12.03 0.44 -18.04
CA GLU A 65 10.65 -0.03 -17.89
C GLU A 65 9.80 0.91 -17.03
N ASN A 66 10.34 1.37 -15.89
CA ASN A 66 9.55 2.06 -14.86
C ASN A 66 9.66 3.60 -14.89
N ARG A 67 10.73 4.14 -15.47
CA ARG A 67 11.10 5.57 -15.43
C ARG A 67 11.61 6.05 -16.80
N PRO A 68 10.79 5.97 -17.87
CA PRO A 68 11.23 6.19 -19.25
C PRO A 68 11.68 7.63 -19.56
N THR A 69 11.33 8.59 -18.70
CA THR A 69 11.75 10.00 -18.82
C THR A 69 13.14 10.26 -18.25
N GLU A 70 13.75 9.31 -17.54
CA GLU A 70 15.07 9.44 -16.94
C GLU A 70 16.20 9.05 -17.90
N LEU A 71 17.42 9.47 -17.57
CA LEU A 71 18.60 9.06 -18.30
C LEU A 71 18.78 7.54 -18.14
N LEU A 72 18.72 6.79 -19.24
CA LEU A 72 18.83 5.33 -19.20
C LEU A 72 20.28 4.84 -19.29
N VAL A 73 21.16 5.62 -19.93
CA VAL A 73 22.60 5.32 -20.04
C VAL A 73 23.41 6.43 -19.39
N GLY A 74 24.25 6.08 -18.45
CA GLY A 74 25.08 7.06 -17.75
C GLY A 74 26.20 6.42 -16.94
N PHE A 75 26.98 7.28 -16.28
CA PHE A 75 27.99 6.87 -15.32
C PHE A 75 27.34 6.49 -14.01
N PHE A 76 27.78 5.38 -13.41
CA PHE A 76 27.30 4.99 -12.09
C PHE A 76 28.46 4.53 -11.19
N PRO A 77 28.37 4.78 -9.87
CA PRO A 77 29.41 4.41 -8.94
C PRO A 77 29.37 2.91 -8.64
N ARG A 78 30.45 2.20 -8.97
CA ARG A 78 30.61 0.74 -8.82
C ARG A 78 30.36 0.24 -7.40
N GLN A 79 30.71 1.04 -6.39
CA GLN A 79 30.49 0.70 -4.97
C GLN A 79 29.01 0.65 -4.54
N ARG A 80 28.08 1.09 -5.40
CA ARG A 80 26.64 1.03 -5.16
C ARG A 80 25.99 -0.20 -5.78
N THR A 81 26.75 -1.03 -6.49
CA THR A 81 26.26 -2.19 -7.22
C THR A 81 26.99 -3.48 -6.80
N LEU A 82 26.37 -4.63 -7.06
CA LEU A 82 26.97 -5.95 -6.92
C LEU A 82 26.97 -6.68 -8.25
N GLU A 83 28.08 -7.33 -8.56
CA GLU A 83 28.26 -8.04 -9.82
C GLU A 83 27.51 -9.36 -9.84
N ARG A 84 26.77 -9.62 -10.93
CA ARG A 84 26.08 -10.90 -11.19
C ARG A 84 26.63 -11.51 -12.49
N TYR A 85 27.34 -12.62 -12.37
CA TYR A 85 27.82 -13.39 -13.53
C TYR A 85 26.72 -14.33 -14.06
N GLY A 86 25.63 -13.77 -14.61
CA GLY A 86 24.48 -14.55 -15.09
C GLY A 86 23.50 -15.00 -13.99
N ALA A 87 22.31 -15.48 -14.37
CA ALA A 87 21.21 -15.64 -13.43
C ALA A 87 21.48 -16.65 -12.29
N GLY A 88 22.35 -17.65 -12.53
CA GLY A 88 22.68 -18.71 -11.58
C GLY A 88 23.80 -18.42 -10.56
N TYR A 89 24.57 -17.34 -10.76
CA TYR A 89 25.75 -17.05 -9.93
C TYR A 89 25.44 -16.10 -8.78
N PRO A 90 26.10 -16.24 -7.61
CA PRO A 90 25.82 -15.40 -6.46
C PRO A 90 26.32 -13.97 -6.72
N LEU A 91 25.61 -12.97 -6.19
CA LEU A 91 26.07 -11.58 -6.20
C LEU A 91 27.41 -11.47 -5.47
N ARG A 92 28.39 -10.80 -6.09
CA ARG A 92 29.72 -10.61 -5.51
C ARG A 92 30.04 -9.13 -5.33
N PRO A 93 30.59 -8.72 -4.17
CA PRO A 93 31.22 -7.41 -4.04
C PRO A 93 32.39 -7.33 -5.01
N ARG A 94 32.41 -6.30 -5.85
CA ARG A 94 33.44 -6.12 -6.88
C ARG A 94 34.80 -5.75 -6.29
N ASN A 95 34.80 -5.19 -5.08
CA ASN A 95 35.98 -4.61 -4.42
C ASN A 95 36.71 -5.59 -3.49
N ALA A 96 36.41 -6.90 -3.56
CA ALA A 96 37.18 -7.88 -2.81
C ALA A 96 38.49 -8.18 -3.56
N GLU A 97 39.44 -7.24 -3.49
CA GLU A 97 40.85 -7.61 -3.55
C GLU A 97 41.07 -8.73 -2.53
N TRP A 98 41.30 -9.93 -3.01
CA TRP A 98 41.63 -11.13 -2.25
C TRP A 98 43.02 -11.05 -1.57
N SER A 99 43.42 -9.86 -1.14
CA SER A 99 44.75 -9.53 -0.62
C SER A 99 44.74 -9.13 0.85
N ALA A 100 43.57 -8.90 1.46
CA ALA A 100 43.52 -8.62 2.89
C ALA A 100 43.93 -9.90 3.68
N PRO A 101 45.01 -9.87 4.49
CA PRO A 101 45.37 -11.01 5.31
C PRO A 101 44.21 -11.30 6.25
N ARG A 102 43.66 -12.51 6.15
CA ARG A 102 42.60 -12.96 7.06
C ARG A 102 43.12 -12.79 8.50
N PRO A 103 42.35 -12.22 9.43
CA PRO A 103 42.76 -12.19 10.83
C PRO A 103 43.03 -13.63 11.25
N GLY A 104 44.24 -13.87 11.75
CA GLY A 104 44.78 -15.18 12.07
C GLY A 104 44.05 -15.84 13.23
N ILE A 105 42.81 -16.27 12.99
CA ILE A 105 42.10 -17.20 13.85
C ILE A 105 42.64 -18.57 13.48
N LYS A 106 43.69 -19.02 14.18
CA LYS A 106 44.15 -20.40 14.12
C LYS A 106 43.11 -21.28 14.81
N LEU A 107 42.17 -21.81 14.05
CA LEU A 107 41.33 -22.93 14.48
C LEU A 107 42.18 -24.21 14.32
N PRO A 108 42.56 -24.90 15.40
CA PRO A 108 43.63 -25.89 15.38
C PRO A 108 43.31 -27.24 14.68
N ASN A 109 42.23 -27.34 13.90
CA ASN A 109 41.80 -28.59 13.24
C ASN A 109 41.35 -28.39 11.77
N LEU A 110 41.94 -27.44 11.04
CA LEU A 110 41.50 -27.04 9.69
C LEU A 110 42.63 -27.06 8.63
N ASP A 111 43.60 -27.97 8.75
CA ASP A 111 44.62 -28.17 7.71
C ASP A 111 44.03 -28.76 6.41
N GLU A 112 42.85 -29.37 6.49
CA GLU A 112 42.00 -29.61 5.34
C GLU A 112 40.90 -28.55 5.32
N GLY A 113 40.93 -27.67 4.31
CA GLY A 113 39.84 -26.72 4.10
C GLY A 113 38.51 -27.47 4.06
N PRO A 114 37.40 -26.87 4.55
CA PRO A 114 36.11 -27.55 4.53
C PRO A 114 35.84 -28.00 3.09
N PRO A 115 35.36 -29.24 2.86
CA PRO A 115 35.04 -29.74 1.52
C PRO A 115 34.30 -28.65 0.74
N ARG A 116 34.58 -28.48 -0.56
CA ARG A 116 33.93 -27.46 -1.40
C ARG A 116 32.40 -27.45 -1.21
N ASP A 117 31.83 -28.62 -0.95
CA ASP A 117 30.44 -28.88 -0.59
C ASP A 117 29.93 -28.03 0.59
N CYS A 118 30.72 -27.77 1.63
CA CYS A 118 30.31 -27.00 2.81
C CYS A 118 30.20 -25.50 2.54
N ILE A 119 31.05 -24.97 1.65
CA ILE A 119 31.00 -23.57 1.23
C ILE A 119 29.79 -23.36 0.31
N GLU A 120 29.57 -24.28 -0.63
CA GLU A 120 28.39 -24.27 -1.50
C GLU A 120 27.09 -24.40 -0.70
N GLN A 121 27.04 -25.29 0.29
CA GLN A 121 25.91 -25.40 1.21
C GLN A 121 25.63 -24.09 1.93
N ARG A 122 26.65 -23.38 2.42
CA ARG A 122 26.46 -22.09 3.12
C ARG A 122 25.91 -21.00 2.20
N PHE A 123 26.34 -20.95 0.94
CA PHE A 123 25.79 -20.02 -0.05
C PHE A 123 24.37 -20.41 -0.47
N ALA A 124 24.09 -21.69 -0.66
CA ALA A 124 22.75 -22.20 -0.96
C ALA A 124 21.77 -21.85 0.17
N LEU A 125 22.19 -22.04 1.43
CA LEU A 125 21.39 -21.72 2.61
C LEU A 125 21.12 -20.22 2.72
N ARG A 126 22.12 -19.38 2.41
CA ARG A 126 21.95 -17.91 2.36
C ARG A 126 21.01 -17.47 1.23
N ARG A 127 21.09 -18.08 0.04
CA ARG A 127 20.13 -17.83 -1.05
C ARG A 127 18.72 -18.21 -0.64
N LEU A 128 18.56 -19.42 -0.09
CA LEU A 128 17.26 -19.88 0.42
C LEU A 128 16.69 -18.91 1.46
N THR A 129 17.53 -18.42 2.37
CA THR A 129 17.08 -17.46 3.40
C THR A 129 16.66 -16.12 2.79
N ASN A 130 17.37 -15.64 1.78
CA ASN A 130 17.00 -14.41 1.06
C ASN A 130 15.69 -14.61 0.26
N SER A 131 15.56 -15.71 -0.48
CA SER A 131 14.32 -16.02 -1.22
C SER A 131 13.12 -16.21 -0.28
N ILE A 132 13.31 -16.84 0.88
CA ILE A 132 12.26 -16.92 1.92
C ILE A 132 11.91 -15.53 2.41
N ARG A 133 12.89 -14.67 2.68
CA ARG A 133 12.64 -13.29 3.13
C ARG A 133 11.87 -12.48 2.10
N GLU A 134 12.26 -12.54 0.83
CA GLU A 134 11.58 -11.86 -0.28
C GLU A 134 10.15 -12.37 -0.42
N TYR A 135 9.96 -13.70 -0.43
CA TYR A 135 8.64 -14.31 -0.51
C TYR A 135 7.74 -13.91 0.67
N CYS A 136 8.27 -13.94 1.90
CA CYS A 136 7.56 -13.46 3.09
C CYS A 136 7.23 -11.97 2.98
N GLY A 137 8.14 -11.14 2.44
CA GLY A 137 7.89 -9.72 2.17
C GLY A 137 6.72 -9.51 1.21
N CYS A 138 6.67 -10.27 0.11
CA CYS A 138 5.54 -10.22 -0.83
C CYS A 138 4.23 -10.67 -0.18
N LEU A 139 4.25 -11.72 0.65
CA LEU A 139 3.06 -12.18 1.38
C LEU A 139 2.56 -11.13 2.38
N LEU A 140 3.46 -10.48 3.13
CA LEU A 140 3.11 -9.41 4.06
C LEU A 140 2.54 -8.20 3.32
N LEU A 141 3.10 -7.80 2.18
CA LEU A 141 2.57 -6.72 1.37
C LEU A 141 1.16 -7.04 0.86
N ARG A 142 0.92 -8.26 0.38
CA ARG A 142 -0.41 -8.70 -0.06
C ARG A 142 -1.42 -8.71 1.09
N ALA A 143 -1.02 -9.22 2.26
CA ALA A 143 -1.87 -9.22 3.45
C ALA A 143 -2.20 -7.78 3.89
N ASN A 144 -1.21 -6.88 3.88
CA ASN A 144 -1.41 -5.48 4.24
C ASN A 144 -2.35 -4.77 3.25
N ASN A 145 -2.18 -4.99 1.95
CA ASN A 145 -3.08 -4.43 0.94
C ASN A 145 -4.51 -4.98 1.07
N ALA A 146 -4.67 -6.26 1.43
CA ALA A 146 -5.98 -6.86 1.66
C ALA A 146 -6.65 -6.28 2.92
N LEU A 147 -5.89 -6.08 4.00
CA LEU A 147 -6.36 -5.41 5.21
C LEU A 147 -6.75 -3.96 4.95
N GLN A 148 -5.96 -3.23 4.15
CA GLN A 148 -6.27 -1.86 3.77
C GLN A 148 -7.61 -1.80 3.03
N ARG A 149 -7.80 -2.62 1.98
CA ARG A 149 -9.08 -2.70 1.26
C ARG A 149 -10.25 -3.00 2.18
N ARG A 150 -10.06 -3.94 3.11
CA ARG A 150 -11.13 -4.29 4.06
C ARG A 150 -11.44 -3.15 5.03
N THR A 151 -10.44 -2.36 5.39
CA THR A 151 -10.61 -1.16 6.21
C THR A 151 -11.41 -0.11 5.45
N ASP A 152 -11.08 0.10 4.17
CA ASP A 152 -11.79 1.04 3.30
C ASP A 152 -13.26 0.60 3.09
N GLU A 153 -13.51 -0.69 2.83
CA GLU A 153 -14.87 -1.25 2.72
C GLU A 153 -15.70 -1.06 4.00
N LEU A 154 -15.08 -1.24 5.18
CA LEU A 154 -15.76 -1.05 6.46
C LEU A 154 -16.05 0.43 6.73
N ALA A 155 -15.19 1.34 6.28
CA ALA A 155 -15.43 2.77 6.36
C ALA A 155 -16.62 3.18 5.49
N ASP A 156 -16.67 2.71 4.24
CA ASP A 156 -17.80 2.96 3.33
C ASP A 156 -19.13 2.43 3.90
N GLU A 157 -19.11 1.25 4.53
CA GLU A 157 -20.32 0.69 5.15
C GLU A 157 -20.74 1.45 6.41
N ALA A 158 -19.78 1.96 7.20
CA ALA A 158 -20.07 2.81 8.35
C ALA A 158 -20.75 4.12 7.91
N ASP A 159 -20.28 4.73 6.83
CA ASP A 159 -20.88 5.95 6.28
C ASP A 159 -22.33 5.70 5.81
N ARG A 160 -22.59 4.57 5.15
CA ARG A 160 -23.96 4.17 4.76
C ARG A 160 -24.87 3.95 5.95
N LEU A 161 -24.38 3.28 6.99
CA LEU A 161 -25.16 3.07 8.21
C LEU A 161 -25.46 4.38 8.93
N GLN A 162 -24.54 5.34 8.90
CA GLN A 162 -24.77 6.68 9.42
C GLN A 162 -25.86 7.41 8.64
N GLU A 163 -25.84 7.36 7.31
CA GLU A 163 -26.89 7.95 6.47
C GLU A 163 -28.29 7.36 6.77
N VAL A 164 -28.36 6.02 6.94
CA VAL A 164 -29.62 5.35 7.33
C VAL A 164 -30.05 5.79 8.74
N ALA A 165 -29.13 5.92 9.69
CA ALA A 165 -29.44 6.38 11.04
C ALA A 165 -30.01 7.80 11.03
N ASP A 166 -29.40 8.72 10.29
CA ASP A 166 -29.85 10.10 10.13
C ASP A 166 -31.25 10.16 9.48
N SER A 167 -31.50 9.30 8.48
CA SER A 167 -32.82 9.17 7.86
C SER A 167 -33.89 8.69 8.85
N VAL A 168 -33.58 7.67 9.66
CA VAL A 168 -34.50 7.15 10.68
C VAL A 168 -34.79 8.21 11.75
N GLU A 169 -33.77 8.95 12.20
CA GLU A 169 -33.95 10.05 13.16
C GLU A 169 -34.86 11.14 12.59
N SER A 170 -34.69 11.49 11.31
CA SER A 170 -35.56 12.44 10.61
C SER A 170 -37.01 11.95 10.55
N GLU A 171 -37.25 10.69 10.19
CA GLU A 171 -38.58 10.09 10.17
C GLU A 171 -39.22 10.05 11.57
N GLN A 172 -38.45 9.69 12.60
CA GLN A 172 -38.92 9.73 13.99
C GLN A 172 -39.34 11.14 14.41
N GLY A 173 -38.56 12.15 14.04
CA GLY A 173 -38.89 13.55 14.28
C GLY A 173 -40.20 13.96 13.59
N TRP A 174 -40.41 13.52 12.35
CA TRP A 174 -41.65 13.76 11.62
C TRP A 174 -42.86 13.07 12.28
N VAL A 175 -42.72 11.79 12.66
CA VAL A 175 -43.79 11.03 13.32
C VAL A 175 -44.16 11.65 14.67
N ALA A 176 -43.17 12.09 15.46
CA ALA A 176 -43.41 12.77 16.72
C ALA A 176 -44.22 14.07 16.51
N ALA A 177 -43.83 14.89 15.53
CA ALA A 177 -44.56 16.11 15.21
C ALA A 177 -45.99 15.84 14.72
N GLU A 178 -46.23 14.76 13.98
CA GLU A 178 -47.57 14.38 13.55
C GLU A 178 -48.41 13.84 14.71
N LEU A 179 -47.81 13.11 15.65
CA LEU A 179 -48.47 12.66 16.87
C LEU A 179 -48.95 13.85 17.71
N ASP A 180 -48.10 14.86 17.91
CA ASP A 180 -48.45 16.09 18.63
C ASP A 180 -49.66 16.80 17.98
N ARG A 181 -49.69 16.89 16.64
CA ARG A 181 -50.82 17.48 15.90
C ARG A 181 -52.11 16.69 16.10
N VAL A 182 -52.02 15.35 16.11
CA VAL A 182 -53.18 14.48 16.34
C VAL A 182 -53.67 14.66 17.77
N GLU A 183 -52.77 14.70 18.75
CA GLU A 183 -53.13 14.92 20.16
C GLU A 183 -53.82 16.28 20.35
N GLU A 184 -53.29 17.34 19.75
CA GLU A 184 -53.92 18.67 19.79
C GLU A 184 -55.35 18.65 19.20
N LYS A 185 -55.56 17.95 18.08
CA LYS A 185 -56.89 17.77 17.48
C LYS A 185 -57.82 17.00 18.40
N VAL A 186 -57.35 15.92 19.02
CA VAL A 186 -58.12 15.11 19.97
C VAL A 186 -58.53 15.95 21.19
N GLN A 187 -57.61 16.74 21.75
CA GLN A 187 -57.90 17.64 22.87
C GLN A 187 -58.95 18.69 22.49
N LYS A 188 -58.83 19.32 21.31
CA LYS A 188 -59.83 20.27 20.80
C LYS A 188 -61.21 19.65 20.63
N GLU A 189 -61.29 18.42 20.11
CA GLU A 189 -62.56 17.70 19.98
C GLU A 189 -63.15 17.28 21.33
N ALA A 190 -62.31 16.85 22.27
CA ALA A 190 -62.74 16.54 23.64
C ALA A 190 -63.33 17.79 24.33
N GLN A 191 -62.67 18.95 24.17
CA GLN A 191 -63.15 20.22 24.70
C GLN A 191 -64.49 20.62 24.06
N ARG A 192 -64.63 20.50 22.73
CA ARG A 192 -65.91 20.74 22.03
C ARG A 192 -67.03 19.86 22.55
N ARG A 193 -66.77 18.56 22.77
CA ARG A 193 -67.74 17.63 23.33
C ARG A 193 -68.15 18.02 24.75
N SER A 194 -67.21 18.41 25.61
CA SER A 194 -67.50 18.91 26.97
C SER A 194 -68.45 20.09 26.93
N THR A 195 -68.17 21.10 26.09
CA THR A 195 -69.03 22.28 25.94
C THR A 195 -70.43 21.95 25.43
N ILE A 196 -70.57 20.94 24.56
CA ILE A 196 -71.89 20.49 24.09
C ILE A 196 -72.67 19.83 25.24
N VAL A 197 -72.02 18.96 26.03
CA VAL A 197 -72.63 18.30 27.18
C VAL A 197 -73.10 19.32 28.21
N GLU A 198 -72.25 20.29 28.57
CA GLU A 198 -72.60 21.38 29.50
C GLU A 198 -73.85 22.15 29.03
N ARG A 199 -73.90 22.51 27.74
CA ARG A 199 -75.09 23.18 27.17
C ARG A 199 -76.34 22.31 27.18
N MET A 200 -76.20 21.00 26.97
CA MET A 200 -77.34 20.07 27.05
C MET A 200 -77.86 19.95 28.48
N ASP A 201 -76.97 19.88 29.46
CA ASP A 201 -77.35 19.83 30.88
C ASP A 201 -78.08 21.10 31.30
N ASP A 202 -77.62 22.29 30.86
CA ASP A 202 -78.30 23.56 31.09
C ASP A 202 -79.72 23.60 30.50
N LEU A 203 -79.90 23.06 29.28
CA LEU A 203 -81.20 22.96 28.63
C LEU A 203 -82.13 21.99 29.37
N ILE A 204 -81.62 20.84 29.80
CA ILE A 204 -82.38 19.85 30.58
C ILE A 204 -82.82 20.46 31.91
N LEU A 205 -81.91 21.12 32.64
CA LEU A 205 -82.24 21.82 33.89
C LEU A 205 -83.31 22.88 33.68
N SER A 206 -83.20 23.68 32.62
CA SER A 206 -84.19 24.69 32.26
C SER A 206 -85.58 24.08 31.99
N LEU A 207 -85.64 22.98 31.23
CA LEU A 207 -86.88 22.24 30.97
C LEU A 207 -87.49 21.66 32.24
N VAL A 208 -86.67 21.08 33.13
CA VAL A 208 -87.12 20.55 34.42
C VAL A 208 -87.71 21.66 35.30
N ILE A 209 -87.07 22.83 35.39
CA ILE A 209 -87.57 23.98 36.13
C ILE A 209 -88.92 24.45 35.58
N LEU A 210 -89.05 24.55 34.26
CA LEU A 210 -90.31 24.96 33.61
C LEU A 210 -91.44 23.96 33.87
N SER A 211 -91.14 22.65 33.86
CA SER A 211 -92.14 21.59 34.12
C SER A 211 -92.66 21.54 35.56
N ARG A 212 -91.94 22.11 36.53
CA ARG A 212 -92.30 22.11 37.95
C ARG A 212 -93.02 23.37 38.43
N ARG A 213 -93.32 24.34 37.55
CA ARG A 213 -94.15 25.48 37.92
C ARG A 213 -95.60 25.01 38.13
N PRO A 214 -96.20 25.19 39.32
CA PRO A 214 -97.62 24.90 39.52
C PRO A 214 -98.45 25.81 38.61
N ALA A 215 -99.45 25.21 37.96
CA ALA A 215 -100.42 25.90 37.11
C ALA A 215 -101.30 26.88 37.91
#